data_AF-A0A524NJZ1-F1
#
_entry.id   AF-A0A524NJZ1-F1
#
_cell.length_a   1.000
_cell.length_b   1.000
_cell.length_c   1.000
_cell.angle_alpha   90.00
_cell.angle_beta   90.00
_cell.angle_gamma   90.00
#
_symmetry.space_group_name_H-M   'P 1'
#
loop_
_entity.id
_entity.type
_entity.pdbx_description
1 polymer ?
#
loop_
_entity_poly.entity_id
_entity_poly.type
_entity_poly.pdbx_seq_one_letter_code
_entity_poly.pdbx_strand_id
1 'polypeptide(L)' 'MYAVETVDEALTVMTGVEAGEPGEDGRYPDDTVNRRVADRLDELSALRRKAARGGGANRANDKDAGPPPHDGDAEEKRS' A
#
# COMPACT_ATOMS: atom_id res chain seq x y z
N MET A 1 -28.24 27.79 2.26
CA MET A 1 -27.79 26.45 2.68
C MET A 1 -27.93 25.54 1.47
N TYR A 2 -26.94 24.70 1.19
CA TYR A 2 -27.04 23.65 0.17
C TYR A 2 -27.31 22.33 0.89
N ALA A 3 -28.43 21.68 0.59
CA ALA A 3 -28.69 20.33 1.06
C ALA A 3 -28.14 19.37 0.01
N VAL A 4 -27.31 18.44 0.44
CA VAL A 4 -26.76 17.37 -0.40
C VAL A 4 -27.11 16.03 0.25
N GLU A 5 -27.47 15.06 -0.56
CA GLU A 5 -27.94 13.73 -0.13
C GLU A 5 -26.81 12.71 -0.14
N THR A 6 -25.78 12.95 -0.97
CA THR A 6 -24.69 12.00 -1.20
C THR A 6 -23.31 12.66 -1.12
N VAL A 7 -22.30 11.83 -0.86
CA VAL A 7 -20.89 12.29 -0.86
C VAL A 7 -20.50 12.80 -2.24
N ASP A 8 -20.96 12.16 -3.31
CA ASP A 8 -20.64 12.51 -4.69
C ASP A 8 -21.23 13.87 -5.07
N GLU A 9 -22.45 14.15 -4.62
CA GLU A 9 -23.04 15.48 -4.76
C GLU A 9 -22.25 16.55 -3.98
N ALA A 10 -21.82 16.22 -2.76
CA ALA A 10 -20.98 17.12 -1.97
C ALA A 10 -19.63 17.40 -2.67
N LEU A 11 -19.02 16.37 -3.28
CA LEU A 11 -17.79 16.50 -4.06
C LEU A 11 -17.98 17.41 -5.27
N THR A 12 -19.08 17.26 -6.01
CA THR A 12 -19.40 18.14 -7.14
C THR A 12 -19.57 19.60 -6.68
N VAL A 13 -20.29 19.84 -5.58
CA VAL A 13 -20.48 21.20 -5.03
C VAL A 13 -19.16 21.82 -4.58
N MET A 14 -18.27 21.05 -3.94
CA MET A 14 -17.01 21.56 -3.40
C MET A 14 -15.93 21.77 -4.46
N THR A 15 -15.89 20.91 -5.48
CA THR A 15 -14.79 20.90 -6.47
C THR A 15 -15.18 21.55 -7.80
N GLY A 16 -16.48 21.68 -8.08
CA GLY A 16 -17.00 22.11 -9.38
C GLY A 16 -16.79 21.09 -10.50
N VAL A 17 -16.42 19.86 -10.15
CA VAL A 17 -16.17 18.75 -11.08
C VAL A 17 -17.10 17.60 -10.72
N GLU A 18 -17.74 17.00 -11.71
CA GLU A 18 -18.60 15.84 -11.52
C GLU A 18 -17.84 14.68 -10.86
N ALA A 19 -18.47 14.05 -9.85
CA ALA A 19 -17.92 12.86 -9.21
C ALA A 19 -17.70 11.72 -10.23
N GLY A 20 -18.68 11.48 -11.10
CA GLY A 20 -18.64 10.46 -12.14
C GLY A 20 -19.01 9.07 -11.63
N GLU A 21 -19.91 8.39 -12.36
CA GLU A 21 -20.37 7.03 -12.03
C GLU A 21 -19.69 5.98 -12.93
N PRO A 22 -19.42 4.77 -12.43
CA PRO A 22 -18.81 3.72 -13.24
C PRO A 22 -19.80 3.22 -14.31
N GLY A 23 -19.30 3.06 -15.54
CA GLY A 23 -20.05 2.45 -16.64
C GLY A 23 -20.20 0.93 -16.49
N GLU A 24 -20.87 0.30 -17.46
CA GLU A 24 -21.05 -1.16 -17.50
C GLU A 24 -19.72 -1.94 -17.56
N ASP A 25 -18.66 -1.31 -18.07
CA ASP A 25 -17.31 -1.86 -18.12
C ASP A 25 -16.51 -1.63 -16.82
N GLY A 26 -17.14 -1.01 -15.82
CA GLY A 26 -16.54 -0.65 -14.54
C GLY A 26 -15.60 0.56 -14.59
N ARG A 27 -15.55 1.31 -15.71
CA ARG A 27 -14.70 2.50 -15.83
C ARG A 27 -15.45 3.78 -15.51
N TYR A 28 -14.76 4.69 -14.84
CA TYR A 28 -15.26 6.06 -14.62
C TYR A 28 -15.01 6.93 -15.86
N PRO A 29 -15.96 7.82 -16.22
CA PRO A 29 -15.81 8.77 -17.31
C PRO A 29 -14.59 9.67 -17.12
N ASP A 30 -13.99 10.08 -18.24
CA ASP A 30 -12.87 11.00 -18.22
C ASP A 30 -13.26 12.36 -17.60
N ASP A 31 -12.26 13.08 -17.10
CA ASP A 31 -12.39 14.38 -16.42
C ASP A 31 -13.18 14.42 -15.10
N THR A 32 -13.70 13.29 -14.62
CA THR A 32 -14.41 13.18 -13.33
C THR A 32 -13.48 13.03 -12.13
N VAL A 33 -13.99 13.31 -10.92
CA VAL A 33 -13.24 13.13 -9.67
C VAL A 33 -12.93 11.65 -9.44
N ASN A 34 -13.91 10.76 -9.59
CA ASN A 34 -13.74 9.33 -9.35
C ASN A 34 -12.78 8.70 -10.37
N ARG A 35 -12.69 9.22 -11.61
CA ARG A 35 -11.64 8.79 -12.55
C ARG A 35 -10.23 9.12 -12.06
N ARG A 36 -10.01 10.35 -11.58
CA ARG A 36 -8.70 10.77 -11.02
C ARG A 36 -8.33 9.94 -9.79
N VAL A 37 -9.33 9.60 -8.96
CA VAL A 37 -9.14 8.71 -7.80
C VAL A 37 -8.74 7.31 -8.24
N ALA A 38 -9.45 6.72 -9.21
CA ALA A 38 -9.15 5.40 -9.74
C ALA A 38 -7.72 5.31 -10.28
N ASP A 39 -7.32 6.27 -11.12
CA ASP A 39 -5.97 6.33 -11.70
C ASP A 39 -4.89 6.40 -10.59
N ARG A 40 -5.13 7.20 -9.54
CA ARG A 40 -4.19 7.33 -8.42
C ARG A 40 -4.09 6.07 -7.57
N LEU A 41 -5.20 5.36 -7.36
CA LEU A 41 -5.22 4.07 -6.66
C LEU A 41 -4.46 3.01 -7.45
N ASP A 42 -4.62 2.99 -8.77
CA ASP A 42 -3.89 2.08 -9.65
C ASP A 42 -2.37 2.32 -9.60
N GLU A 43 -1.95 3.59 -9.65
CA GLU A 43 -0.54 3.97 -9.49
C GLU A 43 0.02 3.49 -8.14
N LEU A 44 -0.70 3.75 -7.05
CA LEU A 44 -0.29 3.34 -5.71
C LEU A 44 -0.22 1.80 -5.59
N SER A 45 -1.17 1.09 -6.20
CA SER A 45 -1.16 -0.37 -6.24
C SER A 45 0.08 -0.89 -6.97
N ALA A 46 0.48 -0.25 -8.08
CA ALA A 46 1.66 -0.60 -8.85
C ALA A 46 2.95 -0.36 -8.04
N LEU A 47 3.03 0.76 -7.31
CA LEU A 47 4.15 1.05 -6.41
C LEU A 47 4.28 0.00 -5.30
N ARG A 48 3.16 -0.38 -4.65
CA ARG A 48 3.14 -1.44 -3.63
C ARG A 48 3.67 -2.77 -4.19
N ARG A 49 3.23 -3.17 -5.39
CA ARG A 49 3.72 -4.40 -6.05
C ARG A 49 5.21 -4.33 -6.41
N LYS A 50 5.73 -3.16 -6.78
CA LYS A 50 7.16 -2.97 -7.06
C LYS A 50 7.98 -3.08 -5.77
N ALA A 51 7.55 -2.42 -4.69
CA ALA A 51 8.23 -2.48 -3.39
C ALA A 51 8.26 -3.91 -2.82
N ALA A 52 7.15 -4.65 -2.92
CA ALA A 52 7.09 -6.05 -2.49
C ALA A 52 8.08 -6.96 -3.24
N ARG A 53 8.33 -6.68 -4.53
CA ARG A 53 9.31 -7.43 -5.34
C ARG A 53 10.76 -7.03 -5.05
N GLY A 54 11.01 -5.82 -4.55
CA GLY A 54 12.35 -5.34 -4.18
C GLY A 54 12.80 -5.73 -2.76
N GLY A 55 11.88 -6.06 -1.84
CA GLY A 55 12.19 -6.42 -0.45
C GLY A 55 12.51 -7.91 -0.20
N GLY A 56 12.56 -8.74 -1.24
CA GLY A 56 12.77 -10.19 -1.14
C GLY A 56 14.23 -10.66 -1.20
N ALA A 57 15.17 -9.80 -1.59
CA ALA A 57 16.55 -10.23 -1.90
C ALA A 57 17.53 -10.22 -0.71
N ASN A 58 17.14 -9.73 0.48
CA ASN A 58 18.06 -9.58 1.62
C ASN A 58 17.76 -10.51 2.82
N ARG A 59 16.87 -11.50 2.69
CA ARG A 59 16.55 -12.47 3.77
C ARG A 59 17.18 -13.86 3.57
N ALA A 60 18.05 -14.02 2.57
CA ALA A 60 18.74 -15.29 2.31
C ALA A 60 20.10 -15.41 3.04
N ASN A 61 20.69 -14.29 3.52
CA ASN A 61 22.02 -14.30 4.14
C ASN A 61 22.03 -14.46 5.67
N ASP A 62 20.86 -14.59 6.32
CA ASP A 62 20.77 -14.70 7.80
C ASP A 62 20.72 -16.15 8.30
N LYS A 63 20.64 -17.14 7.40
CA LYS A 63 20.54 -18.57 7.79
C LYS A 63 21.88 -19.29 7.96
N ASP A 64 23.00 -18.65 7.62
CA ASP A 64 24.36 -19.20 7.81
C ASP A 64 25.12 -18.58 8.98
N ALA A 65 24.52 -17.63 9.71
CA ALA A 65 25.04 -17.21 11.00
C ALA A 65 24.65 -18.28 12.03
N GLY A 66 25.52 -19.26 12.23
CA GLY A 66 25.42 -20.21 13.33
C GLY A 66 25.22 -19.48 14.67
N PRO A 67 24.64 -20.16 15.69
CA PRO A 67 24.34 -19.52 16.97
C PRO A 67 25.59 -18.84 17.52
N PRO A 68 25.47 -17.63 18.11
CA PRO A 68 26.61 -16.93 18.69
C PRO A 68 27.27 -17.82 19.75
N PRO A 69 28.61 -17.79 19.87
CA PRO A 69 29.29 -18.59 20.89
C PRO A 69 28.73 -18.26 22.27
N HIS A 70 28.30 -19.29 22.99
CA HIS A 70 27.95 -19.17 24.40
C HIS A 70 29.24 -18.98 25.20
N ASP A 71 29.46 -17.77 25.67
CA ASP A 71 30.47 -17.46 26.69
C ASP A 71 30.03 -18.10 28.02
N GLY A 72 30.28 -19.40 28.18
CA GLY A 72 29.70 -20.13 29.30
C GLY A 72 30.31 -21.49 29.63
N ASP A 73 31.56 -21.75 29.27
CA ASP A 73 32.30 -22.96 29.71
C ASP A 73 33.68 -22.57 30.24
N ALA A 74 33.71 -21.78 31.30
CA ALA A 74 34.85 -21.74 32.20
C ALA A 74 34.41 -22.33 33.54
N GLU A 75 35.11 -23.40 33.92
CA GLU A 75 35.23 -23.89 35.30
C GLU A 75 34.28 -25.01 35.74
N GLU A 76 34.45 -26.19 35.14
CA GLU A 76 34.47 -27.42 35.94
C GLU A 76 35.50 -28.40 35.38
N LYS A 77 36.78 -28.22 35.75
CA LYS A 77 37.75 -29.32 35.93
C LYS A 77 38.87 -28.87 36.87
N ARG A 78 38.83 -29.31 38.13
CA ARG A 78 39.93 -30.06 38.79
C ARG A 78 39.64 -30.31 40.27
N SER A 79 39.63 -31.61 40.58
CA SER A 79 39.97 -32.28 41.84
C SER A 79 38.99 -32.25 43.00
#